data_AF-A0A3E0N0R3-F1
#
_entry.id   AF-A0A3E0N0R3-F1
#
_cell.length_a   1.000
_cell.length_b   1.000
_cell.length_c   1.000
_cell.angle_alpha   90.00
_cell.angle_beta   90.00
_cell.angle_gamma   90.00
#
_symmetry.space_group_name_H-M   'P 1'
#
loop_
_entity.id
_entity.type
_entity.pdbx_description
1 polymer ?
#
loop_
_entity_poly.entity_id
_entity_poly.type
_entity_poly.pdbx_seq_one_letter_code
_entity_poly.pdbx_strand_id
1 'polypeptide(L)'
;MSKIEINYDDVQGVDEVYVENLKQHEDAIRNAIAKIGRSTWVRWTCEEVGNGNLFFRLVSYSDRSDCIARISPLDLTLESDEFEKLITEGKRTCPQDA
;
A
#
# COMPACT_ATOMS: atom_id res chain seq x y z
N MET A 1 13.55 -6.64 16.31
CA MET A 1 12.62 -6.47 15.18
C MET A 1 12.96 -5.16 14.52
N SER A 2 13.28 -5.17 13.23
CA SER A 2 13.50 -3.93 12.49
C SER A 2 12.17 -3.17 12.43
N LYS A 3 12.17 -1.90 12.84
CA LYS A 3 10.97 -1.07 12.80
C LYS A 3 10.65 -0.78 11.34
N ILE A 4 9.51 -1.26 10.86
CA ILE A 4 9.02 -0.88 9.53
C ILE A 4 8.54 0.58 9.63
N GLU A 5 8.81 1.41 8.65
CA GLU A 5 8.32 2.78 8.57
C GLU A 5 7.45 2.93 7.32
N ILE A 6 6.28 3.54 7.49
CA ILE A 6 5.28 3.72 6.43
C ILE A 6 5.06 5.23 6.28
N ASN A 7 5.39 5.77 5.11
CA ASN A 7 5.17 7.18 4.80
C ASN A 7 3.86 7.36 4.02
N TYR A 8 3.13 8.44 4.34
CA TYR A 8 1.83 8.79 3.75
C TYR A 8 1.85 10.16 3.05
N ASP A 9 3.00 10.82 2.92
CA ASP A 9 3.09 12.18 2.39
C ASP A 9 2.69 12.24 0.91
N ASP A 10 3.04 11.19 0.17
CA ASP A 10 2.73 11.02 -1.24
C ASP A 10 1.23 10.69 -1.52
N VAL A 11 0.38 10.63 -0.47
CA VAL A 11 -1.08 10.47 -0.59
C VAL A 11 -1.90 11.58 0.09
N GLN A 12 -1.27 12.66 0.56
CA GLN A 12 -1.97 13.76 1.25
C GLN A 12 -2.99 14.53 0.37
N GLY A 13 -2.94 14.38 -0.95
CA GLY A 13 -3.88 15.02 -1.89
C GLY A 13 -5.14 14.19 -2.20
N VAL A 14 -5.27 12.98 -1.65
CA VAL A 14 -6.49 12.17 -1.79
C VAL A 14 -7.46 12.47 -0.65
N ASP A 15 -8.70 11.98 -0.79
CA ASP A 15 -9.71 12.09 0.27
C ASP A 15 -9.16 11.55 1.61
N GLU A 16 -9.31 12.33 2.67
CA GLU A 16 -8.77 12.05 4.00
C GLU A 16 -9.27 10.70 4.55
N VAL A 17 -10.50 10.31 4.21
CA VAL A 17 -11.08 9.02 4.61
C VAL A 17 -10.23 7.85 4.13
N TYR A 18 -9.63 7.94 2.94
CA TYR A 18 -8.76 6.88 2.44
C TYR A 18 -7.44 6.82 3.18
N VAL A 19 -6.88 7.97 3.55
CA VAL A 19 -5.64 8.05 4.34
C VAL A 19 -5.88 7.49 5.75
N GLU A 20 -7.02 7.80 6.36
CA GLU A 20 -7.42 7.22 7.65
C GLU A 20 -7.58 5.70 7.57
N ASN A 21 -8.28 5.19 6.55
CA ASN A 21 -8.44 3.75 6.37
C ASN A 21 -7.09 3.04 6.13
N LEU A 22 -6.16 3.65 5.38
CA LEU A 22 -4.81 3.12 5.23
C LEU A 22 -4.07 3.01 6.58
N LYS A 23 -4.22 4.04 7.45
CA LYS A 23 -3.63 4.04 8.79
C LYS A 23 -4.30 3.03 9.73
N GLN A 24 -5.59 2.76 9.58
CA GLN A 24 -6.28 1.71 10.34
C GLN A 24 -5.71 0.32 10.03
N HIS A 25 -5.21 0.12 8.81
CA HIS A 25 -4.56 -1.13 8.39
C HIS A 25 -3.05 -1.17 8.65
N GLU A 26 -2.50 -0.22 9.42
CA GLU A 26 -1.05 -0.09 9.55
C GLU A 26 -0.38 -1.34 10.15
N ASP A 27 -1.00 -1.98 11.15
CA ASP A 27 -0.48 -3.21 11.75
C ASP A 27 -0.50 -4.38 10.76
N ALA A 28 -1.57 -4.52 9.98
CA ALA A 28 -1.68 -5.50 8.90
C ALA A 28 -0.60 -5.29 7.83
N ILE A 29 -0.34 -4.03 7.45
CA ILE A 29 0.72 -3.69 6.49
C ILE A 29 2.09 -4.08 7.07
N ARG A 30 2.38 -3.73 8.32
CA ARG A 30 3.65 -4.05 8.99
C ARG A 30 3.87 -5.56 9.04
N ASN A 31 2.86 -6.33 9.41
CA ASN A 31 2.93 -7.79 9.45
C ASN A 31 3.17 -8.38 8.07
N ALA A 32 2.44 -7.90 7.06
CA ALA A 32 2.62 -8.34 5.67
C ALA A 32 4.05 -8.08 5.18
N ILE A 33 4.57 -6.85 5.36
CA ILE A 33 5.94 -6.47 4.97
C ILE A 33 6.99 -7.33 5.68
N ALA A 34 6.80 -7.62 6.97
CA ALA A 34 7.69 -8.50 7.72
C ALA A 34 7.67 -9.94 7.19
N LYS A 35 6.48 -10.47 6.84
CA LYS A 35 6.30 -11.82 6.29
C LYS A 35 6.95 -11.99 4.92
N ILE A 36 6.86 -10.98 4.05
CA ILE A 36 7.47 -11.01 2.71
C ILE A 36 8.98 -10.72 2.73
N GLY A 37 9.55 -10.34 3.87
CA GLY A 37 10.99 -10.09 4.03
C GLY A 37 11.50 -8.88 3.23
N ARG A 38 10.68 -7.84 3.04
CA ARG A 38 11.00 -6.65 2.24
C ARG A 38 11.61 -5.51 3.08
N SER A 39 11.85 -4.37 2.42
CA SER A 39 12.41 -3.13 2.98
C SER A 39 11.74 -2.73 4.30
N THR A 40 12.54 -2.21 5.23
CA THR A 40 12.06 -1.62 6.47
C THR A 40 11.44 -0.24 6.27
N TRP A 41 11.55 0.35 5.08
CA TRP A 41 10.94 1.64 4.79
C TRP A 41 10.15 1.59 3.48
N VAL A 42 8.86 1.87 3.59
CA VAL A 42 7.89 1.87 2.50
C VAL A 42 7.08 3.16 2.51
N ARG A 43 6.42 3.44 1.40
CA ARG A 43 5.53 4.60 1.26
C ARG A 43 4.30 4.24 0.46
N TRP A 44 3.20 4.91 0.79
CA TRP A 44 2.02 4.93 -0.05
C TRP A 44 2.17 5.99 -1.13
N THR A 45 1.80 5.65 -2.35
CA THR A 45 1.63 6.57 -3.47
C THR A 45 0.23 6.35 -4.05
N CYS A 46 -0.36 7.36 -4.68
CA CYS A 46 -1.62 7.21 -5.39
C CYS A 46 -1.40 7.29 -6.90
N GLU A 47 -2.20 6.54 -7.65
CA GLU A 47 -2.30 6.66 -9.10
C GLU A 47 -3.76 6.73 -9.52
N GLU A 48 -4.05 7.60 -10.47
CA GLU A 48 -5.34 7.66 -11.13
C GLU A 48 -5.18 7.08 -12.53
N VAL A 49 -5.88 5.99 -12.81
CA VAL A 49 -5.88 5.33 -14.11
C VAL A 49 -7.21 5.61 -14.79
N GLY A 50 -7.21 5.78 -16.11
CA GLY A 50 -8.32 6.29 -16.93
C GLY A 50 -9.74 6.01 -16.42
N ASN A 51 -10.63 6.99 -16.66
CA ASN A 51 -11.99 7.08 -16.11
C ASN A 51 -12.06 7.35 -14.58
N GLY A 52 -11.05 7.98 -13.99
CA GLY A 52 -11.10 8.39 -12.58
C GLY A 52 -10.91 7.25 -11.58
N ASN A 53 -10.32 6.13 -12.00
CA ASN A 53 -10.10 5.00 -11.10
C ASN A 53 -8.85 5.23 -10.26
N LEU A 54 -9.06 5.46 -8.96
CA LEU A 54 -7.99 5.65 -7.97
C LEU A 54 -7.44 4.29 -7.50
N PHE A 55 -6.11 4.19 -7.41
CA PHE A 55 -5.42 3.09 -6.76
C PHE A 55 -4.34 3.63 -5.82
N PHE A 56 -4.13 2.93 -4.70
CA PHE A 56 -3.05 3.16 -3.78
C PHE A 56 -1.97 2.10 -3.99
N ARG A 57 -0.72 2.54 -4.08
CA ARG A 57 0.44 1.69 -4.29
C ARG A 57 1.35 1.78 -3.09
N LEU A 58 1.65 0.63 -2.50
CA LEU A 58 2.69 0.49 -1.50
C LEU A 58 3.99 0.19 -2.23
N VAL A 59 4.98 1.07 -2.10
CA VAL A 59 6.25 0.97 -2.82
C VAL A 59 7.42 1.12 -1.85
N SER A 60 8.61 0.69 -2.26
CA SER A 60 9.83 0.97 -1.51
C SER A 60 10.07 2.49 -1.39
N TYR A 61 10.59 2.92 -0.25
CA TYR A 61 10.94 4.32 -0.05
C TYR A 61 12.07 4.77 -0.99
N SER A 62 13.03 3.89 -1.29
CA SER A 62 14.18 4.20 -2.16
C SER A 62 13.87 4.08 -3.66
N ASP A 63 12.87 3.28 -4.04
CA ASP A 63 12.54 3.00 -5.44
C ASP A 63 11.01 2.91 -5.62
N ARG A 64 10.42 3.88 -6.34
CA ARG A 64 8.96 3.90 -6.62
C ARG A 64 8.53 2.79 -7.60
N SER A 65 9.48 2.25 -8.36
CA SER A 65 9.24 1.14 -9.28
C SER A 65 9.19 -0.21 -8.56
N ASP A 66 9.80 -0.33 -7.38
CA ASP A 66 9.66 -1.50 -6.50
C ASP A 66 8.30 -1.45 -5.77
N CYS A 67 7.26 -1.79 -6.52
CA CYS A 67 5.91 -1.92 -6.00
C CYS A 67 5.70 -3.24 -5.27
N ILE A 68 5.24 -3.12 -4.03
CA ILE A 68 4.94 -4.21 -3.13
C ILE A 68 3.47 -4.63 -3.27
N ALA A 69 2.57 -3.65 -3.32
CA ALA A 69 1.14 -3.90 -3.47
C ALA A 69 0.43 -2.74 -4.18
N ARG A 70 -0.68 -3.06 -4.84
CA ARG A 70 -1.59 -2.12 -5.48
C ARG A 70 -3.03 -2.43 -5.10
N ILE A 71 -3.67 -1.50 -4.43
CA ILE A 71 -5.00 -1.66 -3.84
C ILE A 71 -5.93 -0.57 -4.33
N SER A 72 -7.22 -0.87 -4.35
CA SER A 72 -8.30 0.07 -4.66
C SER A 72 -8.94 0.59 -3.37
N PRO A 73 -9.72 1.66 -3.43
CA PRO A 73 -10.53 2.12 -2.30
C PRO A 73 -11.42 1.03 -1.68
N LEU A 74 -11.92 0.08 -2.47
CA LEU A 74 -12.73 -1.04 -1.97
C LEU A 74 -11.91 -2.01 -1.13
N ASP A 75 -10.64 -2.22 -1.47
CA ASP A 75 -9.75 -3.11 -0.70
C ASP A 75 -9.51 -2.54 0.71
N LEU A 76 -9.66 -1.24 0.93
CA LEU A 76 -9.54 -0.60 2.25
C LEU A 76 -10.69 -0.97 3.20
N THR A 77 -11.80 -1.50 2.69
CA THR A 77 -12.95 -1.93 3.51
C THR A 77 -12.83 -3.38 3.98
N LEU A 78 -11.74 -4.07 3.63
CA LEU A 78 -11.48 -5.43 4.09
C LEU A 78 -11.16 -5.44 5.59
N GLU A 79 -11.42 -6.57 6.24
CA GLU A 79 -10.95 -6.82 7.60
C GLU A 79 -9.42 -6.95 7.62
N SER A 80 -8.77 -6.63 8.76
CA SER A 80 -7.31 -6.54 8.85
C SER A 80 -6.57 -7.82 8.41
N ASP A 81 -7.10 -9.01 8.72
CA ASP A 81 -6.49 -10.29 8.32
C ASP A 81 -6.56 -10.51 6.79
N GLU A 82 -7.67 -10.12 6.18
CA GLU A 82 -7.86 -10.19 4.72
C GLU A 82 -6.99 -9.16 4.01
N PHE A 83 -6.87 -7.96 4.58
CA PHE A 83 -5.99 -6.92 4.09
C PHE A 83 -4.52 -7.34 4.15
N GLU A 84 -4.07 -7.90 5.28
CA GLU A 84 -2.71 -8.42 5.45
C GLU A 84 -2.41 -9.50 4.40
N LYS A 85 -3.36 -10.44 4.22
CA LYS A 85 -3.24 -11.51 3.23
C LYS A 85 -3.16 -10.93 1.80
N LEU A 86 -3.95 -9.91 1.49
CA LEU A 86 -3.94 -9.25 0.19
C LEU A 86 -2.58 -8.65 -0.14
N ILE A 87 -1.93 -7.99 0.83
CA ILE A 87 -0.56 -7.44 0.66
C ILE A 87 0.47 -8.59 0.56
N THR A 88 0.36 -9.60 1.41
CA THR A 88 1.33 -10.73 1.47
C THR A 88 1.31 -11.59 0.21
N GLU A 89 0.13 -11.87 -0.34
CA GLU A 89 -0.05 -12.68 -1.55
C GLU A 89 0.28 -11.90 -2.84
N GLY A 90 0.58 -10.60 -2.73
CA GLY A 90 1.10 -9.79 -3.84
C GLY A 90 0.17 -9.74 -5.04
N LYS A 91 -1.16 -9.82 -4.84
CA LYS A 91 -2.13 -10.07 -5.92
C LYS A 91 -2.20 -8.99 -7.01
N ARG A 92 -1.42 -7.92 -6.92
CA ARG A 92 -1.21 -6.97 -8.00
C ARG A 92 0.24 -6.50 -7.96
N THR A 93 1.16 -7.24 -8.57
CA THR A 93 2.38 -6.64 -9.12
C THR A 93 1.93 -5.40 -9.88
N CYS A 94 2.34 -4.21 -9.44
CA CYS A 94 1.99 -3.00 -10.16
C CYS A 94 2.37 -3.22 -11.63
N PRO A 95 1.48 -2.91 -12.59
CA PRO A 95 1.91 -2.86 -13.97
C PRO A 95 3.13 -1.94 -14.01
N GLN A 96 4.27 -2.47 -14.47
CA GLN A 96 5.35 -1.61 -14.93
C GLN A 96 4.72 -0.81 -16.06
N ASP A 97 4.72 0.52 -15.95
CA ASP A 97 4.26 1.42 -17.00
C ASP A 97 4.65 0.85 -18.38
N ALA A 98 3.63 0.55 -19.20
CA ALA A 98 3.79 0.17 -20.59
C ALA A 98 3.89 1.41 -21.47
#